data_AF-A0A8H4UW35-F1
#
_entry.id   AF-A0A8H4UW35-F1
#
_cell.length_a   1.000
_cell.length_b   1.000
_cell.length_c   1.000
_cell.angle_alpha   90.00
_cell.angle_beta   90.00
_cell.angle_gamma   90.00
#
_symmetry.space_group_name_H-M   'P 1'
#
loop_
_entity.id
_entity.type
_entity.pdbx_description
1 polymer ?
#
loop_
_entity_poly.entity_id
_entity_poly.type
_entity_poly.pdbx_seq_one_letter_code
_entity_poly.pdbx_strand_id
1 'polypeptide(L)'
;MAPGIVEPAPAVAPEKISNLLHLTQDYHDTIRFYLNGTKVVLDDIDPELTLLEYLRGIGLTGTKLGCAEGGCGACTVVVSHINPTTGKLYHASVNACLAPVISVDGKHVVTVEGIGNVKNPHPAQQRMAVGNGSQCGFCTPGIVM
;
A
#
# COMPACT_ATOMS: atom_id res chain seq x y z
N MET A 1 35.53 22.62 -39.29
CA MET A 1 34.22 22.29 -39.90
C MET A 1 33.57 21.28 -38.99
N ALA A 2 32.65 21.71 -38.12
CA ALA A 2 31.91 20.79 -37.27
C ALA A 2 30.96 19.95 -38.16
N PRO A 3 30.91 18.62 -37.99
CA PRO A 3 29.94 17.80 -38.71
C PRO A 3 28.54 18.28 -38.31
N GLY A 4 27.69 18.50 -39.31
CA GLY A 4 26.34 19.03 -39.13
C GLY A 4 25.53 18.19 -38.14
N ILE A 5 24.62 18.85 -37.44
CA ILE A 5 23.62 18.23 -36.56
C ILE A 5 22.83 17.25 -37.43
N VAL A 6 23.10 15.95 -37.28
CA VAL A 6 22.26 14.89 -37.83
C VAL A 6 21.11 14.74 -36.85
N GLU A 7 19.91 15.15 -37.23
CA GLU A 7 18.72 14.81 -36.47
C GLU A 7 18.53 13.28 -36.55
N PRO A 8 18.64 12.56 -35.42
CA PRO A 8 18.50 11.11 -35.44
C PRO A 8 17.06 10.77 -35.84
N ALA A 9 16.92 9.78 -36.73
CA ALA A 9 15.60 9.26 -37.07
C ALA A 9 14.90 8.75 -35.79
N PRO A 10 13.59 9.01 -35.64
CA PRO A 10 12.86 8.59 -34.46
C PRO A 10 12.91 7.08 -34.31
N ALA A 11 13.09 6.61 -33.07
CA ALA A 11 13.20 5.19 -32.73
C ALA A 11 11.90 4.40 -33.00
N VAL A 12 10.78 5.10 -33.21
CA VAL A 12 9.46 4.53 -33.47
C VAL A 12 8.89 5.17 -34.73
N ALA A 13 8.35 4.34 -35.62
CA ALA A 13 7.66 4.81 -36.81
C ALA A 13 6.48 5.73 -36.43
N PRO A 14 6.26 6.87 -37.13
CA PRO A 14 5.21 7.83 -36.80
C PRO A 14 3.81 7.20 -36.72
N GLU A 15 3.56 6.16 -37.51
CA GLU A 15 2.30 5.41 -37.55
C GLU A 15 2.02 4.56 -36.30
N LYS A 16 3.06 4.33 -35.47
CA LYS A 16 2.95 3.66 -34.16
C LYS A 16 2.93 4.64 -32.99
N ILE A 17 2.93 5.95 -33.25
CA ILE A 17 2.83 6.98 -32.22
C ILE A 17 1.34 7.16 -31.89
N SER A 18 0.87 6.39 -30.92
CA SER A 18 -0.42 6.66 -30.27
C SER A 18 -0.30 7.93 -29.42
N ASN A 19 -1.26 8.86 -29.56
CA ASN A 19 -1.33 10.05 -28.72
C ASN A 19 -1.44 9.63 -27.25
N LEU A 20 -0.61 10.22 -26.37
CA LEU A 20 -0.65 9.96 -24.93
C LEU A 20 -2.06 10.16 -24.37
N LEU A 21 -2.76 11.20 -24.84
CA LEU A 21 -4.15 11.50 -24.46
C LEU A 21 -5.13 10.37 -24.81
N HIS A 22 -4.86 9.62 -25.88
CA HIS A 22 -5.70 8.48 -26.27
C HIS A 22 -5.42 7.24 -25.41
N LEU A 23 -4.15 7.03 -25.01
CA LEU A 23 -3.77 5.96 -24.10
C LEU A 23 -4.25 6.20 -22.65
N THR A 24 -4.46 7.46 -22.28
CA THR A 24 -4.95 7.88 -20.96
C THR A 24 -6.40 8.39 -21.03
N GLN A 25 -7.17 8.05 -22.05
CA GLN A 25 -8.56 8.53 -22.18
C GLN A 25 -9.51 7.72 -21.28
N ASP A 26 -9.20 6.44 -21.06
CA ASP A 26 -9.97 5.53 -20.23
C ASP A 26 -9.20 5.21 -18.94
N TYR A 27 -9.31 6.09 -17.95
CA TYR A 27 -8.87 5.82 -16.58
C TYR A 27 -10.04 5.96 -15.61
N HIS A 28 -9.91 5.34 -14.45
CA HIS A 28 -10.86 5.46 -13.36
C HIS A 28 -10.22 6.21 -12.21
N ASP A 29 -10.88 7.27 -11.74
CA ASP A 29 -10.45 8.07 -10.59
C ASP A 29 -10.86 7.46 -9.24
N THR A 30 -11.42 6.25 -9.27
CA THR A 30 -11.96 5.56 -8.11
C THR A 30 -11.10 4.35 -7.75
N ILE A 31 -10.57 4.34 -6.53
CA ILE A 31 -9.85 3.20 -5.95
C ILE A 31 -10.79 2.39 -5.06
N ARG A 32 -10.71 1.06 -5.17
CA ARG A 32 -11.61 0.12 -4.48
C ARG A 32 -10.80 -0.99 -3.84
N PHE A 33 -10.79 -1.03 -2.52
CA PHE A 33 -10.07 -2.06 -1.77
C PHE A 33 -10.86 -2.47 -0.53
N TYR A 34 -10.40 -3.50 0.16
CA TYR A 34 -10.93 -3.89 1.46
C TYR A 34 -9.99 -3.46 2.56
N LEU A 35 -10.52 -2.92 3.64
CA LEU A 35 -9.79 -2.57 4.85
C LEU A 35 -10.41 -3.28 6.04
N ASN A 36 -9.67 -4.20 6.65
CA ASN A 36 -10.15 -5.00 7.79
C ASN A 36 -11.51 -5.69 7.51
N GLY A 37 -11.73 -6.13 6.26
CA GLY A 37 -12.96 -6.78 5.81
C GLY A 37 -14.07 -5.82 5.37
N THR A 38 -13.89 -4.50 5.53
CA THR A 38 -14.85 -3.48 5.08
C THR A 38 -14.44 -2.94 3.72
N LYS A 39 -15.39 -2.88 2.77
CA LYS A 39 -15.12 -2.29 1.45
C LYS A 39 -14.91 -0.78 1.59
N VAL A 40 -13.84 -0.29 1.00
CA VAL A 40 -13.49 1.13 0.91
C VAL A 40 -13.53 1.55 -0.56
N VAL A 41 -14.15 2.70 -0.83
CA VAL A 41 -14.21 3.34 -2.14
C VAL A 41 -13.74 4.77 -1.94
N LEU A 42 -12.71 5.17 -2.67
CA LEU A 42 -12.15 6.52 -2.63
C LEU A 42 -12.19 7.10 -4.04
N ASP A 43 -12.76 8.28 -4.17
CA ASP A 43 -12.84 9.04 -5.43
C ASP A 43 -11.88 10.23 -5.34
N ASP A 44 -11.24 10.58 -6.47
CA ASP A 44 -10.39 11.78 -6.62
C ASP A 44 -9.29 11.90 -5.54
N ILE A 45 -8.51 10.82 -5.37
CA ILE A 45 -7.46 10.77 -4.36
C ILE A 45 -6.14 11.36 -4.87
N ASP A 46 -5.39 11.99 -3.98
CA ASP A 46 -3.99 12.34 -4.22
C ASP A 46 -3.11 11.07 -4.39
N PRO A 47 -2.47 10.85 -5.55
CA PRO A 47 -1.63 9.68 -5.78
C PRO A 47 -0.38 9.62 -4.89
N GLU A 48 0.04 10.74 -4.30
CA GLU A 48 1.16 10.79 -3.35
C GLU A 48 0.77 10.33 -1.94
N LEU A 49 -0.53 10.23 -1.64
CA LEU A 49 -1.02 9.82 -0.34
C LEU A 49 -0.55 8.40 0.00
N THR A 50 0.23 8.29 1.08
CA THR A 50 0.68 6.98 1.55
C THR A 50 -0.44 6.25 2.28
N LEU A 51 -0.38 4.92 2.25
CA LEU A 51 -1.33 4.06 2.96
C LEU A 51 -1.31 4.35 4.46
N LEU A 52 -0.13 4.64 5.02
CA LEU A 52 0.00 5.01 6.44
C LEU A 52 -0.75 6.31 6.77
N GLU A 53 -0.57 7.35 5.95
CA GLU A 53 -1.26 8.63 6.14
C GLU A 53 -2.77 8.45 6.04
N TYR A 54 -3.24 7.72 5.03
CA TYR A 54 -4.66 7.41 4.88
C TYR A 54 -5.23 6.70 6.11
N LEU A 55 -4.62 5.58 6.54
CA LEU A 55 -5.09 4.79 7.68
C LEU A 55 -5.20 5.64 8.95
N ARG A 56 -4.17 6.45 9.22
CA ARG A 56 -4.14 7.30 10.40
C ARG A 56 -5.09 8.48 10.29
N GLY A 57 -5.26 9.05 9.09
CA GLY A 57 -6.17 10.15 8.79
C GLY A 57 -7.63 9.79 9.04
N ILE A 58 -8.01 8.52 8.80
CA ILE A 58 -9.36 8.00 9.11
C ILE A 58 -9.50 7.47 10.54
N GLY A 59 -8.47 7.58 11.38
CA GLY A 59 -8.51 7.21 12.80
C GLY A 59 -8.02 5.79 13.15
N LEU A 60 -7.57 4.99 12.18
CA LEU A 60 -6.89 3.71 12.46
C LEU A 60 -5.42 3.97 12.81
N THR A 61 -5.22 4.34 14.07
CA THR A 61 -3.92 4.83 14.56
C THR A 61 -3.00 3.73 15.07
N GLY A 62 -3.39 2.46 15.03
CA GLY A 62 -2.60 1.30 15.45
C GLY A 62 -1.31 1.16 14.65
N THR A 63 -1.36 1.32 13.34
CA THR A 63 -0.18 1.39 12.46
C THR A 63 0.60 2.69 12.72
N LYS A 64 1.92 2.60 12.95
CA LYS A 64 2.71 3.73 13.46
C LYS A 64 3.70 4.29 12.44
N LEU A 65 3.90 5.61 12.49
CA LEU A 65 5.00 6.28 11.79
C LEU A 65 6.25 6.27 12.68
N GLY A 66 7.27 5.51 12.29
CA GLY A 66 8.57 5.47 12.97
C GLY A 66 9.66 6.22 12.21
N CYS A 67 10.12 5.65 11.09
CA CYS A 67 11.23 6.21 10.29
C CYS A 67 10.84 6.76 8.91
N ALA A 68 9.64 6.46 8.40
CA ALA A 68 9.17 6.82 7.05
C ALA A 68 9.96 6.23 5.84
N GLU A 69 11.00 5.43 6.09
CA GLU A 69 11.89 4.90 5.04
C GLU A 69 11.91 3.35 4.97
N GLY A 70 10.96 2.69 5.63
CA GLY A 70 10.82 1.22 5.62
C GLY A 70 11.73 0.46 6.59
N GLY A 71 12.79 1.09 7.12
CA GLY A 71 13.78 0.41 7.98
C GLY A 71 13.27 -0.09 9.34
N CYS A 72 12.26 0.56 9.94
CA CYS A 72 11.84 0.24 11.32
C CYS A 72 10.70 -0.78 11.45
N GLY A 73 9.91 -1.01 10.40
CA GLY A 73 8.74 -1.90 10.46
C GLY A 73 7.58 -1.45 11.37
N ALA A 74 7.62 -0.29 12.00
CA ALA A 74 6.53 0.17 12.90
C ALA A 74 5.19 0.39 12.15
N CYS A 75 5.26 0.55 10.83
CA CYS A 75 4.13 0.75 9.92
C CYS A 75 3.71 -0.52 9.17
N THR A 76 4.16 -1.71 9.59
CA THR A 76 3.81 -2.96 8.90
C THR A 76 2.31 -3.22 8.92
N VAL A 77 1.77 -3.54 7.75
CA VAL A 77 0.41 -4.04 7.52
C VAL A 77 0.49 -5.28 6.63
N VAL A 78 -0.58 -6.07 6.57
CA VAL A 78 -0.68 -7.19 5.62
C VAL A 78 -1.53 -6.77 4.43
N VAL A 79 -1.01 -6.98 3.22
CA VAL A 79 -1.76 -6.80 1.98
C VAL A 79 -1.97 -8.16 1.32
N SER A 80 -3.25 -8.47 1.08
CA SER A 80 -3.68 -9.72 0.49
C SER A 80 -4.27 -9.50 -0.89
N HIS A 81 -3.92 -10.34 -1.85
CA HIS A 81 -4.49 -10.30 -3.19
C HIS A 81 -4.41 -11.67 -3.86
N ILE A 82 -5.23 -11.88 -4.89
CA ILE A 82 -5.13 -13.05 -5.75
C ILE A 82 -4.05 -12.76 -6.79
N ASN A 83 -3.04 -13.62 -6.87
CA ASN A 83 -2.04 -13.53 -7.91
C ASN A 83 -2.69 -13.88 -9.27
N PRO A 84 -2.69 -12.97 -10.26
CA PRO A 84 -3.47 -13.15 -11.50
C PRO A 84 -2.93 -14.27 -12.38
N THR A 85 -1.65 -14.62 -12.27
CA THR A 85 -1.03 -15.71 -13.05
C THR A 85 -1.32 -17.08 -12.46
N THR A 86 -1.34 -17.20 -11.12
CA THR A 86 -1.47 -18.49 -10.44
C THR A 86 -2.87 -18.76 -9.88
N GLY A 87 -3.71 -17.73 -9.78
CA GLY A 87 -5.03 -17.80 -9.15
C GLY A 87 -5.00 -18.02 -7.63
N LYS A 88 -3.83 -17.98 -7.00
CA LYS A 88 -3.67 -18.24 -5.55
C LYS A 88 -3.77 -16.95 -4.74
N LEU A 89 -4.37 -17.06 -3.55
CA LEU A 89 -4.34 -16.01 -2.54
C LEU A 89 -2.92 -15.86 -1.99
N TYR A 90 -2.40 -14.63 -2.01
CA TYR A 90 -1.08 -14.27 -1.49
C TYR A 90 -1.23 -13.20 -0.41
N HIS A 91 -0.42 -13.31 0.65
CA HIS A 91 -0.34 -12.36 1.75
C HIS A 91 1.09 -11.84 1.84
N ALA A 92 1.26 -10.52 1.90
CA ALA A 92 2.56 -9.88 2.05
C ALA A 92 2.54 -8.87 3.20
N SER A 93 3.60 -8.86 4.00
CA SER A 93 3.90 -7.74 4.90
C SER A 93 4.40 -6.55 4.09
N VAL A 94 3.80 -5.38 4.30
CA VAL A 94 4.11 -4.15 3.57
C VAL A 94 4.33 -3.01 4.55
N ASN A 95 5.37 -2.21 4.33
CA ASN A 95 5.55 -0.95 5.04
C ASN A 95 4.56 0.10 4.52
N ALA A 96 3.53 0.41 5.30
CA ALA A 96 2.47 1.33 4.86
C ALA A 96 2.99 2.75 4.59
N CYS A 97 4.13 3.16 5.15
CA CYS A 97 4.73 4.48 4.91
C CYS A 97 5.34 4.63 3.50
N LEU A 98 5.61 3.51 2.81
CA LEU A 98 6.18 3.52 1.46
C LEU A 98 5.20 3.07 0.39
N ALA A 99 4.02 2.59 0.79
CA ALA A 99 2.99 2.12 -0.13
C ALA A 99 2.04 3.27 -0.43
N PRO A 100 1.95 3.75 -1.69
CA PRO A 100 0.88 4.67 -2.09
C PRO A 100 -0.48 3.99 -1.92
N VAL A 101 -1.53 4.72 -1.53
CA VAL A 101 -2.90 4.16 -1.43
C VAL A 101 -3.36 3.59 -2.77
N ILE A 102 -3.00 4.24 -3.87
CA ILE A 102 -3.31 3.78 -5.23
C ILE A 102 -2.78 2.36 -5.50
N SER A 103 -1.71 1.94 -4.82
CA SER A 103 -1.10 0.62 -5.01
C SER A 103 -1.92 -0.53 -4.41
N VAL A 104 -2.94 -0.24 -3.59
CA VAL A 104 -3.81 -1.25 -2.96
C VAL A 104 -5.16 -1.41 -3.64
N ASP A 105 -5.37 -0.78 -4.81
CA ASP A 105 -6.57 -1.00 -5.61
C ASP A 105 -6.78 -2.50 -5.91
N GLY A 106 -8.00 -2.97 -5.69
CA GLY A 106 -8.41 -4.38 -5.82
C GLY A 106 -7.86 -5.33 -4.75
N LYS A 107 -7.18 -4.83 -3.70
CA LYS A 107 -6.54 -5.66 -2.67
C LYS A 107 -7.27 -5.59 -1.32
N HIS A 108 -6.81 -6.39 -0.37
CA HIS A 108 -7.27 -6.37 1.02
C HIS A 108 -6.14 -6.00 1.97
N VAL A 109 -6.28 -4.84 2.61
CA VAL A 109 -5.38 -4.34 3.66
C VAL A 109 -5.89 -4.78 5.02
N VAL A 110 -5.01 -5.37 5.82
CA VAL A 110 -5.26 -5.78 7.20
C VAL A 110 -4.29 -5.06 8.12
N THR A 111 -4.83 -4.34 9.10
CA THR A 111 -4.06 -3.63 10.13
C THR A 111 -4.13 -4.38 11.47
N VAL A 112 -3.42 -3.88 12.48
CA VAL A 112 -3.43 -4.47 13.83
C VAL A 112 -4.84 -4.50 14.44
N GLU A 113 -5.68 -3.51 14.14
CA GLU A 113 -7.08 -3.47 14.57
C GLU A 113 -7.94 -4.53 13.86
N GLY A 114 -7.53 -4.97 12.67
CA GLY A 114 -8.26 -5.94 11.86
C GLY A 114 -8.16 -7.38 12.35
N ILE A 115 -7.09 -7.73 13.07
CA ILE A 115 -6.90 -9.11 13.57
C ILE A 115 -7.50 -9.33 14.96
N GLY A 116 -7.76 -8.27 15.72
CA GLY A 116 -8.27 -8.38 17.08
C GLY A 116 -8.19 -7.07 17.87
N ASN A 117 -8.80 -7.08 19.05
CA ASN A 117 -8.85 -5.93 19.96
C ASN A 117 -8.71 -6.39 21.42
N VAL A 118 -8.76 -5.45 22.38
CA VAL A 118 -8.59 -5.76 23.81
C VAL A 118 -9.60 -6.79 24.34
N LYS A 119 -10.84 -6.81 23.82
CA LYS A 119 -11.89 -7.76 24.24
C LYS A 119 -11.73 -9.14 23.61
N ASN A 120 -11.22 -9.19 22.38
CA ASN A 120 -10.99 -10.43 21.64
C ASN A 120 -9.66 -10.32 20.88
N PRO A 121 -8.52 -10.54 21.56
CA PRO A 121 -7.22 -10.38 20.94
C PRO A 121 -6.88 -11.58 20.06
N HIS A 122 -6.19 -11.32 18.96
CA HIS A 122 -5.56 -12.39 18.18
C HIS A 122 -4.49 -13.09 19.04
N PRO A 123 -4.24 -14.41 18.88
CA PRO A 123 -3.19 -15.11 19.62
C PRO A 123 -1.81 -14.43 19.53
N ALA A 124 -1.48 -13.80 18.39
CA ALA A 124 -0.25 -13.02 18.25
C ALA A 124 -0.21 -11.79 19.19
N GLN A 125 -1.30 -11.02 19.25
CA GLN A 125 -1.44 -9.87 20.15
C GLN A 125 -1.35 -10.32 21.62
N GLN A 126 -2.06 -11.39 21.97
CA GLN A 126 -2.08 -11.91 23.35
C GLN A 126 -0.68 -12.36 23.78
N ARG A 127 -0.01 -13.18 22.97
CA ARG A 127 1.33 -13.71 23.29
C ARG A 127 2.38 -12.62 23.41
N MET A 128 2.32 -11.61 22.55
CA MET A 128 3.21 -10.45 22.62
C MET A 128 3.06 -9.69 23.95
N ALA A 129 1.83 -9.49 24.42
CA ALA A 129 1.56 -8.81 25.68
C ALA A 129 1.95 -9.66 26.90
N VAL A 130 1.45 -10.91 27.01
CA VAL A 130 1.68 -11.76 28.19
C VAL A 130 3.11 -12.27 28.29
N GLY A 131 3.82 -12.35 27.16
CA GLY A 131 5.23 -12.73 27.09
C GLY A 131 6.21 -11.60 27.43
N ASN A 132 5.72 -10.43 27.88
CA ASN A 132 6.53 -9.23 28.14
C ASN A 132 7.32 -8.75 26.91
N GLY A 133 6.83 -9.03 25.70
CA GLY A 133 7.45 -8.60 24.44
C GLY A 133 7.20 -7.11 24.10
N SER A 134 6.41 -6.41 24.91
CA SER A 134 6.03 -5.02 24.71
C SER A 134 6.31 -4.19 25.96
N GLN A 135 7.16 -3.16 25.83
CA GLN A 135 7.43 -2.18 26.89
C GLN A 135 6.72 -0.85 26.59
N CYS A 136 7.33 0.04 25.81
CA CYS A 136 6.71 1.31 25.42
C CYS A 136 5.50 1.12 24.48
N GLY A 137 5.37 -0.06 23.85
CA GLY A 137 4.24 -0.43 22.99
C GLY A 137 4.27 0.14 21.57
N PHE A 138 5.22 1.01 21.23
CA PHE A 138 5.18 1.73 19.95
C PHE A 138 5.45 0.82 18.75
N CYS A 139 6.46 -0.05 18.82
CA CYS A 139 6.79 -0.99 17.74
C CYS A 139 5.86 -2.21 17.69
N THR A 140 5.10 -2.46 18.75
CA THR A 140 4.33 -3.68 18.95
C THR A 140 3.33 -3.97 17.83
N PRO A 141 2.55 -2.99 17.32
CA PRO A 141 1.68 -3.21 16.17
C PRO A 141 2.44 -3.75 14.96
N GLY A 142 3.57 -3.15 14.62
CA GLY A 142 4.38 -3.57 13.46
C GLY A 142 5.03 -4.94 13.60
N ILE A 143 5.34 -5.39 14.83
CA ILE A 143 5.87 -6.74 15.10
C ILE A 143 4.76 -7.80 15.07
N VAL A 144 3.53 -7.41 15.44
CA VAL A 144 2.37 -8.32 15.46
C VAL A 144 1.85 -8.63 14.06
N MET A 145 2.06 -7.72 13.10
CA MET A 145 1.61 -7.82 11.71
C MET A 145 2.64 -8.51 10.83
#